data_AF-A0A2D4FKQ8-F1
#
_entry.id   AF-A0A2D4FKQ8-F1
#
_cell.length_a   1.000
_cell.length_b   1.000
_cell.length_c   1.000
_cell.angle_alpha   90.00
_cell.angle_beta   90.00
_cell.angle_gamma   90.00
#
_symmetry.space_group_name_H-M   'P 1'
#
loop_
_entity.id
_entity.type
_entity.pdbx_description
1 polymer ?
#
loop_
_entity_poly.entity_id
_entity_poly.type
_entity_poly.pdbx_seq_one_letter_code
_entity_poly.pdbx_strand_id
1 'polypeptide(L)'
;MIPGRILFLQYMIQTLEDDFQKMIRTGVLHRSIAKAVLSCDKCFGNIKEVIKWLIAVVTGARFSQHRKFLQETKNVLIDKFGGQSCNSIPELSLNETMQKDDASIQFQVKKEVELLQRMLSIAVEVDKSPNCNATKIADVIFASLLNIPKRGQRDIFLSTMDCHLLRCKVLELIFQHNCSKPTKEPLSLTKILHFLNHVSLQLTYQDREKLWQRWDEILHQMNLLLLSYRTIVLGHLRDSVYERIRLIIKAAKPKLQSNDYIEKSKIKRSIYSIQKNLCRILGQQIPSPIKEKIELLQVLLFTAMDI
;
A
#
# COMPACT_ATOMS: atom_id res chain seq x y z
N MET A 1 -22.01 -4.92 14.32
CA MET A 1 -21.82 -3.58 14.93
C MET A 1 -20.42 -3.09 14.61
N ILE A 2 -20.24 -1.83 14.22
CA ILE A 2 -18.89 -1.26 14.04
C ILE A 2 -18.31 -0.98 15.44
N PRO A 3 -17.12 -1.49 15.79
CA PRO A 3 -16.50 -1.23 17.08
C PRO A 3 -16.32 0.26 17.36
N GLY A 4 -16.54 0.69 18.61
CA GLY A 4 -16.37 2.09 19.02
C GLY A 4 -14.98 2.65 18.69
N ARG A 5 -13.93 1.82 18.73
CA ARG A 5 -12.57 2.22 18.32
C ARG A 5 -12.48 2.67 16.85
N ILE A 6 -13.20 2.01 15.95
CA ILE A 6 -13.19 2.34 14.51
C ILE A 6 -13.96 3.64 14.28
N LEU A 7 -15.07 3.82 14.98
CA LEU A 7 -15.83 5.07 14.93
C LEU A 7 -15.01 6.24 15.47
N PHE A 8 -14.28 6.04 16.56
CA PHE A 8 -13.37 7.04 17.11
C PHE A 8 -12.23 7.37 16.14
N LEU A 9 -11.58 6.36 15.57
CA LEU A 9 -10.53 6.56 14.57
C LEU A 9 -11.07 7.31 13.34
N GLN A 10 -12.26 6.95 12.87
CA GLN A 10 -12.94 7.64 11.77
C GLN A 10 -13.21 9.11 12.11
N TYR A 11 -13.72 9.39 13.30
CA TYR A 11 -13.96 10.75 13.78
C TYR A 11 -12.66 11.57 13.83
N MET A 12 -11.59 11.00 14.39
CA MET A 12 -10.29 11.64 14.45
C MET A 12 -9.78 12.01 13.05
N ILE A 13 -9.80 11.05 12.12
CA ILE A 13 -9.30 11.28 10.76
C ILE A 13 -10.14 12.33 10.04
N GLN A 14 -11.48 12.25 10.15
CA GLN A 14 -12.36 13.26 9.58
C GLN A 14 -12.05 14.66 10.13
N THR A 15 -11.82 14.78 11.44
CA THR A 15 -11.46 16.06 12.07
C THR A 15 -10.13 16.60 11.52
N LEU A 16 -9.12 15.74 11.35
CA LEU A 16 -7.83 16.13 10.78
C LEU A 16 -7.96 16.54 9.31
N GLU A 17 -8.80 15.86 8.53
CA GLU A 17 -9.06 16.21 7.13
C GLU A 17 -9.76 17.55 7.00
N ASP A 18 -10.81 17.78 7.78
CA ASP A 18 -11.59 19.01 7.73
C ASP A 18 -10.73 20.21 8.14
N ASP A 19 -9.91 20.06 9.18
CA ASP A 19 -8.92 21.05 9.58
C ASP A 19 -7.88 21.29 8.47
N PHE A 20 -7.31 20.23 7.89
CA PHE A 20 -6.35 20.33 6.80
C PHE A 20 -6.93 21.09 5.60
N GLN A 21 -8.12 20.72 5.15
CA GLN A 21 -8.80 21.37 4.01
C GLN A 21 -9.13 22.83 4.30
N LYS A 22 -9.64 23.13 5.50
CA LYS A 22 -9.93 24.51 5.92
C LYS A 22 -8.68 25.36 5.93
N MET A 23 -7.58 24.85 6.49
CA MET A 23 -6.33 25.59 6.64
C MET A 23 -5.56 25.78 5.33
N ILE A 24 -5.70 24.86 4.37
CA ILE A 24 -5.21 25.06 3.00
C ILE A 24 -5.95 26.25 2.36
N ARG A 25 -7.28 26.28 2.41
CA ARG A 25 -8.09 27.35 1.78
C ARG A 25 -7.78 28.73 2.35
N THR A 26 -7.42 28.82 3.63
CA THR A 26 -7.07 30.07 4.31
C THR A 26 -5.58 30.42 4.25
N GLY A 27 -4.73 29.57 3.67
CA GLY A 27 -3.29 29.82 3.55
C GLY A 27 -2.49 29.65 4.85
N VAL A 28 -3.09 29.14 5.92
CA VAL A 28 -2.47 29.06 7.26
C VAL A 28 -2.26 27.61 7.75
N LEU A 29 -1.88 26.70 6.84
CA LEU A 29 -1.61 25.29 7.15
C LEU A 29 -0.62 25.08 8.32
N HIS A 30 0.29 26.03 8.55
CA HIS A 30 1.22 26.00 9.68
C HIS A 30 0.53 25.98 11.07
N ARG A 31 -0.73 26.40 11.17
CA ARG A 31 -1.56 26.40 12.38
C ARG A 31 -2.52 25.21 12.48
N SER A 32 -2.52 24.33 11.48
CA SER A 32 -3.42 23.17 11.44
C SER A 32 -3.07 22.16 12.56
N ILE A 33 -4.11 21.59 13.16
CA ILE A 33 -4.03 20.44 14.04
C ILE A 33 -3.46 19.25 13.26
N ALA A 34 -3.86 19.09 11.99
CA ALA A 34 -3.30 18.08 11.10
C ALA A 34 -1.77 18.12 11.05
N LYS A 35 -1.19 19.31 10.85
CA LYS A 35 0.27 19.48 10.89
C LYS A 35 0.85 19.28 12.28
N ALA A 36 0.19 19.78 13.33
CA ALA A 36 0.68 19.61 14.69
C ALA A 36 0.79 18.12 15.10
N VAL A 37 -0.10 17.27 14.59
CA VAL A 37 -0.14 15.83 14.92
C VAL A 37 0.68 14.99 13.93
N LEU A 38 0.65 15.34 12.64
CA LEU A 38 1.17 14.50 11.53
C LEU A 38 2.38 15.10 10.80
N SER A 39 3.03 16.13 11.35
CA SER A 39 4.24 16.67 10.72
C SER A 39 5.40 15.66 10.75
N CYS A 40 5.99 15.43 9.58
CA CYS A 40 7.21 14.64 9.41
C CYS A 40 8.46 15.34 9.95
N ASP A 41 8.39 16.65 10.18
CA ASP A 41 9.50 17.44 10.71
C ASP A 41 9.46 17.54 12.24
N LYS A 42 8.27 17.67 12.83
CA LYS A 42 8.10 17.90 14.28
C LYS A 42 7.63 16.68 15.06
N CYS A 43 6.80 15.83 14.46
CA CYS A 43 6.05 14.80 15.17
C CYS A 43 6.17 13.43 14.49
N PHE A 44 7.36 13.12 13.95
CA PHE A 44 7.58 11.87 13.21
C PHE A 44 7.37 10.61 14.06
N GLY A 45 7.48 10.70 15.39
CA GLY A 45 7.10 9.62 16.31
C GLY A 45 5.65 9.17 16.15
N ASN A 46 4.71 10.11 15.97
CA ASN A 46 3.30 9.80 15.75
C ASN A 46 3.11 9.01 14.44
N ILE A 47 3.81 9.41 13.39
CA ILE A 47 3.75 8.72 12.09
C ILE A 47 4.30 7.29 12.20
N LYS A 48 5.39 7.08 12.95
CA LYS A 48 5.90 5.72 13.21
C LYS A 48 4.87 4.85 13.92
N GLU A 49 4.13 5.39 14.89
CA GLU A 49 3.06 4.64 15.56
C GLU A 49 1.89 4.32 14.62
N VAL A 50 1.51 5.24 13.73
CA VAL A 50 0.50 4.96 12.67
C VAL A 50 0.95 3.80 11.78
N ILE A 51 2.21 3.82 11.31
CA ILE A 51 2.77 2.73 10.50
C ILE A 51 2.75 1.41 11.29
N LYS A 52 3.17 1.45 12.56
CA LYS A 52 3.16 0.26 13.43
C LYS A 52 1.74 -0.30 13.61
N TRP A 53 0.75 0.56 13.81
CA TRP A 53 -0.65 0.14 13.91
C TRP A 53 -1.15 -0.45 12.61
N LEU A 54 -0.83 0.16 11.46
CA LEU A 54 -1.19 -0.34 10.14
C LEU A 54 -0.61 -1.73 9.89
N ILE A 55 0.67 -1.93 10.17
CA ILE A 55 1.33 -3.24 10.06
C ILE A 55 0.68 -4.26 10.99
N ALA A 56 0.35 -3.89 12.23
CA ALA A 56 -0.29 -4.78 13.20
C ALA A 56 -1.71 -5.21 12.78
N VAL A 57 -2.45 -4.33 12.09
CA VAL A 57 -3.77 -4.63 11.51
C VAL A 57 -3.62 -5.56 10.31
N VAL A 58 -2.74 -5.23 9.35
CA VAL A 58 -2.50 -6.03 8.13
C VAL A 58 -1.96 -7.42 8.44
N THR A 59 -1.04 -7.55 9.39
CA THR A 59 -0.46 -8.84 9.78
C THR A 59 -1.41 -9.69 10.63
N GLY A 60 -2.53 -9.13 11.08
CA GLY A 60 -3.48 -9.80 11.96
C GLY A 60 -2.99 -9.94 13.41
N ALA A 61 -1.86 -9.34 13.79
CA ALA A 61 -1.27 -9.44 15.12
C ALA A 61 -2.23 -8.96 16.23
N ARG A 62 -3.09 -7.98 15.93
CA ARG A 62 -4.12 -7.50 16.88
C ARG A 62 -5.28 -8.49 17.05
N PHE A 63 -5.62 -9.24 16.01
CA PHE A 63 -6.76 -10.15 16.03
C PHE A 63 -6.39 -11.53 16.57
N SER A 64 -5.13 -11.96 16.43
CA SER A 64 -4.63 -13.17 17.09
C SER A 64 -4.64 -12.99 18.62
N GLN A 65 -4.31 -11.80 19.13
CA GLN A 65 -4.44 -11.46 20.55
C GLN A 65 -5.92 -11.40 20.98
N HIS A 66 -6.80 -10.79 20.19
CA HIS A 66 -8.23 -10.72 20.53
C HIS A 66 -8.92 -12.09 20.50
N ARG A 67 -8.60 -12.96 19.53
CA ARG A 67 -9.07 -14.35 19.50
C ARG A 67 -8.57 -15.16 20.70
N LYS A 68 -7.29 -15.03 21.07
CA LYS A 68 -6.73 -15.68 22.27
C LYS A 68 -7.46 -15.23 23.54
N PHE A 69 -7.68 -13.93 23.70
CA PHE A 69 -8.42 -13.38 24.84
C PHE A 69 -9.89 -13.86 24.89
N LEU A 70 -10.60 -13.87 23.75
CA LEU A 70 -11.98 -14.38 23.65
C LEU A 70 -12.05 -15.88 23.96
N GLN A 71 -11.07 -16.65 23.49
CA GLN A 71 -11.00 -18.10 23.70
C GLN A 71 -10.64 -18.43 25.15
N GLU A 72 -9.71 -17.69 25.77
CA GLU A 72 -9.39 -17.78 27.20
C GLU A 72 -10.60 -17.39 28.07
N THR A 73 -11.32 -16.31 27.72
CA THR A 73 -12.52 -15.88 28.46
C THR A 73 -13.65 -16.92 28.33
N LYS A 74 -13.81 -17.54 27.15
CA LYS A 74 -14.79 -18.61 26.92
C LYS A 74 -14.43 -19.88 27.68
N ASN A 75 -13.15 -20.25 27.74
CA ASN A 75 -12.68 -21.40 28.51
C ASN A 75 -12.89 -21.18 30.02
N VAL A 76 -12.65 -19.96 30.53
CA VAL A 76 -12.92 -19.57 31.93
C VAL A 76 -14.42 -19.57 32.24
N LEU A 77 -15.28 -19.21 31.29
CA LEU A 77 -16.74 -19.29 31.44
C LEU A 77 -17.23 -20.74 31.41
N ILE A 78 -16.66 -21.60 30.55
CA ILE A 78 -16.99 -23.03 30.51
C ILE A 78 -16.58 -23.73 31.81
N ASP A 79 -15.40 -23.41 32.37
CA ASP A 79 -14.97 -23.94 33.67
C ASP A 79 -15.82 -23.43 34.85
N LYS A 80 -16.43 -22.24 34.75
CA LYS A 80 -17.33 -21.71 35.80
C LYS A 80 -18.75 -22.26 35.77
N PHE A 81 -19.18 -22.84 34.64
CA PHE A 81 -20.51 -23.45 34.49
C PHE A 81 -20.45 -24.98 34.36
N GLY A 82 -19.31 -25.59 34.69
CA GLY A 82 -19.12 -27.05 34.79
C GLY A 82 -19.95 -27.65 35.93
N GLY A 83 -21.27 -27.70 35.75
CA GLY A 83 -22.19 -28.15 36.77
C GLY A 83 -23.66 -28.11 36.38
N GLN A 84 -24.04 -28.31 35.11
CA GLN A 84 -25.36 -28.87 34.79
C GLN A 84 -25.44 -29.36 33.34
N SER A 85 -25.62 -30.68 33.21
CA SER A 85 -25.90 -31.42 31.98
C SER A 85 -27.27 -31.04 31.41
N CYS A 86 -27.32 -30.70 30.12
CA CYS A 86 -28.46 -30.94 29.23
C CYS A 86 -27.95 -30.98 27.77
N ASN A 87 -28.28 -32.08 27.09
CA ASN A 87 -27.85 -32.41 25.73
C ASN A 87 -28.50 -31.52 24.66
N SER A 88 -27.83 -31.46 23.50
CA SER A 88 -28.22 -30.93 22.17
C SER A 88 -28.14 -29.42 21.92
N ILE A 89 -26.99 -28.97 21.37
CA ILE A 89 -26.90 -27.76 20.54
C ILE A 89 -26.60 -28.21 19.09
N PRO A 90 -27.33 -27.76 18.06
CA PRO A 90 -27.13 -28.22 16.69
C PRO A 90 -25.86 -27.63 16.06
N GLU A 91 -24.98 -28.48 15.54
CA GLU A 91 -23.73 -28.11 14.84
C GLU A 91 -23.92 -27.17 13.61
N LEU A 92 -25.15 -27.02 13.13
CA LEU A 92 -25.49 -26.19 11.96
C LEU A 92 -25.45 -24.68 12.23
N SER A 93 -25.69 -24.20 13.47
CA SER A 93 -25.69 -22.76 13.78
C SER A 93 -24.29 -22.17 14.02
N LEU A 94 -23.29 -23.01 14.27
CA LEU A 94 -21.89 -22.61 14.52
C LEU A 94 -21.19 -22.17 13.23
N ASN A 95 -21.46 -22.85 12.11
CA ASN A 95 -20.84 -22.51 10.82
C ASN A 95 -21.36 -21.17 10.26
N GLU A 96 -22.63 -20.84 10.46
CA GLU A 96 -23.21 -19.56 10.03
C GLU A 96 -22.76 -18.38 10.91
N THR A 97 -22.62 -18.57 12.23
CA THR A 97 -22.07 -17.53 13.11
C THR A 97 -20.58 -17.29 12.86
N MET A 98 -19.79 -18.34 12.62
CA MET A 98 -18.37 -18.20 12.30
C MET A 98 -18.13 -17.49 10.96
N GLN A 99 -18.92 -17.77 9.92
CA GLN A 99 -18.82 -17.07 8.63
C GLN A 99 -19.23 -15.59 8.72
N LYS A 100 -20.26 -15.28 9.52
CA LYS A 100 -20.72 -13.90 9.75
C LYS A 100 -19.73 -13.10 10.58
N ASP A 101 -19.06 -13.74 11.54
CA ASP A 101 -17.99 -13.15 12.35
C ASP A 101 -16.72 -12.92 11.52
N ASP A 102 -16.34 -13.86 10.64
CA ASP A 102 -15.20 -13.68 9.74
C ASP A 102 -15.41 -12.54 8.73
N ALA A 103 -16.61 -12.43 8.14
CA ALA A 103 -16.95 -11.33 7.25
C ALA A 103 -16.95 -9.97 7.97
N SER A 104 -17.46 -9.93 9.21
CA SER A 104 -17.45 -8.74 10.07
C SER A 104 -16.01 -8.31 10.44
N ILE A 105 -15.14 -9.28 10.76
CA ILE A 105 -13.72 -9.02 11.07
C ILE A 105 -12.99 -8.49 9.83
N GLN A 106 -13.19 -9.11 8.66
CA GLN A 106 -12.57 -8.64 7.41
C GLN A 106 -12.99 -7.21 7.06
N PHE A 107 -14.28 -6.88 7.24
CA PHE A 107 -14.77 -5.51 7.05
C PHE A 107 -14.09 -4.52 8.01
N GLN A 108 -13.93 -4.89 9.29
CA GLN A 108 -13.26 -4.06 10.28
C GLN A 108 -11.78 -3.84 9.96
N VAL A 109 -11.06 -4.91 9.58
CA VAL A 109 -9.66 -4.84 9.14
C VAL A 109 -9.53 -3.88 7.98
N LYS A 110 -10.35 -4.06 6.93
CA LYS A 110 -10.31 -3.23 5.74
C LYS A 110 -10.53 -1.74 6.08
N LYS A 111 -11.55 -1.46 6.89
CA LYS A 111 -11.86 -0.08 7.30
C LYS A 111 -10.75 0.55 8.15
N GLU A 112 -10.16 -0.20 9.09
CA GLU A 112 -9.02 0.28 9.87
C GLU A 112 -7.80 0.57 9.00
N VAL A 113 -7.51 -0.30 8.03
CA VAL A 113 -6.43 -0.11 7.07
C VAL A 113 -6.65 1.17 6.26
N GLU A 114 -7.82 1.34 5.67
CA GLU A 114 -8.18 2.55 4.88
C GLU A 114 -8.02 3.83 5.70
N LEU A 115 -8.52 3.83 6.95
CA LEU A 115 -8.39 4.96 7.86
C LEU A 115 -6.93 5.30 8.17
N LEU A 116 -6.09 4.31 8.50
CA LEU A 116 -4.68 4.54 8.78
C LEU A 116 -3.90 4.99 7.53
N GLN A 117 -4.22 4.43 6.36
CA GLN A 117 -3.64 4.86 5.07
C GLN A 117 -4.01 6.31 4.76
N ARG A 118 -5.25 6.70 5.06
CA ARG A 118 -5.72 8.07 4.90
C ARG A 118 -4.95 9.05 5.80
N MET A 119 -4.71 8.68 7.05
CA MET A 119 -3.89 9.45 7.98
C MET A 119 -2.45 9.64 7.47
N LEU A 120 -1.84 8.60 6.87
CA LEU A 120 -0.53 8.70 6.21
C LEU A 120 -0.58 9.61 4.97
N SER A 121 -1.67 9.60 4.21
CA SER A 121 -1.85 10.50 3.08
C SER A 121 -1.85 11.97 3.51
N ILE A 122 -2.46 12.30 4.66
CA ILE A 122 -2.42 13.64 5.23
C ILE A 122 -0.99 13.97 5.67
N ALA A 123 -0.29 13.04 6.34
CA ALA A 123 1.08 13.23 6.81
C ALA A 123 2.08 13.57 5.69
N VAL A 124 1.85 13.04 4.47
CA VAL A 124 2.64 13.39 3.29
C VAL A 124 2.48 14.86 2.92
N GLU A 125 1.30 15.45 3.10
CA GLU A 125 0.92 16.75 2.54
C GLU A 125 0.97 17.93 3.54
N VAL A 126 1.06 17.66 4.84
CA VAL A 126 1.00 18.70 5.90
C VAL A 126 2.27 19.55 6.05
N ASP A 127 3.40 19.12 5.51
CA ASP A 127 4.64 19.91 5.49
C ASP A 127 4.91 20.53 4.12
N LYS A 128 6.03 21.26 4.02
CA LYS A 128 6.34 22.06 2.83
C LYS A 128 6.63 21.19 1.59
N SER A 129 7.19 20.00 1.78
CA SER A 129 7.67 19.13 0.70
C SER A 129 7.06 17.74 0.79
N PRO A 130 6.03 17.44 -0.02
CA PRO A 130 5.43 16.11 -0.08
C PRO A 130 6.43 15.03 -0.47
N ASN A 131 7.39 15.35 -1.35
CA ASN A 131 8.40 14.39 -1.78
C ASN A 131 9.36 14.01 -0.65
N CYS A 132 9.80 14.97 0.18
CA CYS A 132 10.64 14.70 1.34
C CYS A 132 9.88 13.89 2.39
N ASN A 133 8.63 14.27 2.67
CA ASN A 133 7.76 13.54 3.61
C ASN A 133 7.52 12.10 3.14
N ALA A 134 7.11 11.91 1.89
CA ALA A 134 6.88 10.59 1.32
C ALA A 134 8.13 9.71 1.38
N THR A 135 9.32 10.28 1.18
CA THR A 135 10.59 9.54 1.31
C THR A 135 10.83 9.10 2.76
N LYS A 136 10.74 10.02 3.73
CA LYS A 136 10.91 9.71 5.15
C LYS A 136 9.95 8.60 5.63
N ILE A 137 8.68 8.71 5.24
CA ILE A 137 7.65 7.72 5.60
C ILE A 137 7.92 6.38 4.90
N ALA A 138 8.29 6.41 3.61
CA ALA A 138 8.57 5.21 2.83
C ALA A 138 9.73 4.40 3.40
N ASP A 139 10.79 5.03 3.93
CA ASP A 139 11.92 4.32 4.55
C ASP A 139 11.48 3.46 5.74
N VAL A 140 10.61 4.01 6.60
CA VAL A 140 10.07 3.30 7.77
C VAL A 140 9.09 2.19 7.35
N ILE A 141 8.23 2.48 6.38
CA ILE A 141 7.30 1.49 5.81
C ILE A 141 8.08 0.33 5.18
N PHE A 142 9.10 0.63 4.38
CA PHE A 142 9.91 -0.36 3.70
C PHE A 142 10.61 -1.31 4.69
N ALA A 143 11.24 -0.77 5.74
CA ALA A 143 11.84 -1.57 6.80
C ALA A 143 10.82 -2.51 7.48
N SER A 144 9.57 -2.05 7.63
CA SER A 144 8.49 -2.88 8.19
C SER A 144 7.98 -3.92 7.19
N LEU A 145 7.87 -3.57 5.91
CA LEU A 145 7.38 -4.44 4.83
C LEU A 145 8.30 -5.63 4.56
N LEU A 146 9.62 -5.46 4.68
CA LEU A 146 10.59 -6.55 4.57
C LEU A 146 10.32 -7.68 5.58
N ASN A 147 9.68 -7.35 6.70
CA ASN A 147 9.35 -8.30 7.76
C ASN A 147 7.93 -8.88 7.63
N ILE A 148 7.12 -8.46 6.63
CA ILE A 148 5.80 -9.05 6.38
C ILE A 148 5.99 -10.33 5.56
N PRO A 149 5.74 -11.52 6.14
CA PRO A 149 6.15 -12.76 5.51
C PRO A 149 5.17 -13.30 4.46
N LYS A 150 3.90 -12.89 4.53
CA LYS A 150 2.83 -13.37 3.65
C LYS A 150 2.57 -12.41 2.50
N ARG A 151 2.49 -12.96 1.28
CA ARG A 151 2.16 -12.22 0.06
C ARG A 151 0.84 -11.46 0.16
N GLY A 152 -0.23 -12.12 0.60
CA GLY A 152 -1.54 -11.50 0.70
C GLY A 152 -1.58 -10.30 1.67
N GLN A 153 -0.74 -10.31 2.71
CA GLN A 153 -0.62 -9.19 3.63
C GLN A 153 0.09 -7.99 2.97
N ARG A 154 1.18 -8.25 2.25
CA ARG A 154 1.87 -7.19 1.48
C ARG A 154 0.96 -6.61 0.39
N ASP A 155 0.17 -7.46 -0.26
CA ASP A 155 -0.79 -7.06 -1.29
C ASP A 155 -1.88 -6.14 -0.71
N ILE A 156 -2.51 -6.52 0.41
CA ILE A 156 -3.48 -5.65 1.11
C ILE A 156 -2.83 -4.33 1.50
N PHE A 157 -1.61 -4.36 2.04
CA PHE A 157 -0.90 -3.14 2.44
C PHE A 157 -0.72 -2.19 1.25
N LEU A 158 -0.18 -2.67 0.13
CA LEU A 158 0.18 -1.82 -1.02
C LEU A 158 -1.04 -1.40 -1.84
N SER A 159 -2.02 -2.28 -2.01
CA SER A 159 -3.24 -1.99 -2.78
C SER A 159 -4.13 -0.95 -2.11
N THR A 160 -4.11 -0.86 -0.77
CA THR A 160 -4.89 0.11 0.03
C THR A 160 -4.20 1.45 0.25
N MET A 161 -2.97 1.65 -0.24
CA MET A 161 -2.30 2.95 -0.12
C MET A 161 -2.96 3.99 -1.05
N ASP A 162 -3.75 4.89 -0.46
CA ASP A 162 -4.42 5.98 -1.18
C ASP A 162 -3.43 7.04 -1.72
N CYS A 163 -2.36 7.29 -0.97
CA CYS A 163 -1.35 8.26 -1.37
C CYS A 163 -0.44 7.67 -2.46
N HIS A 164 -0.73 7.98 -3.73
CA HIS A 164 0.08 7.50 -4.86
C HIS A 164 1.56 7.88 -4.75
N LEU A 165 1.88 9.08 -4.24
CA LEU A 165 3.27 9.51 -4.04
C LEU A 165 4.00 8.58 -3.06
N LEU A 166 3.38 8.30 -1.91
CA LEU A 166 3.94 7.40 -0.92
C LEU A 166 4.04 5.96 -1.44
N ARG A 167 2.98 5.48 -2.13
CA ARG A 167 2.97 4.15 -2.76
C ARG A 167 4.11 4.01 -3.77
N CYS A 168 4.35 5.02 -4.60
CA CYS A 168 5.49 5.04 -5.52
C CYS A 168 6.84 4.96 -4.78
N LYS A 169 7.02 5.73 -3.70
CA LYS A 169 8.29 5.71 -2.95
C LYS A 169 8.55 4.38 -2.28
N VAL A 170 7.53 3.76 -1.69
CA VAL A 170 7.63 2.42 -1.11
C VAL A 170 7.95 1.38 -2.18
N LEU A 171 7.22 1.38 -3.30
CA LEU A 171 7.47 0.46 -4.40
C LEU A 171 8.85 0.66 -5.04
N GLU A 172 9.31 1.91 -5.18
CA GLU A 172 10.66 2.23 -5.65
C GLU A 172 11.73 1.58 -4.75
N LEU A 173 11.59 1.66 -3.43
CA LEU A 173 12.50 0.98 -2.48
C LEU A 173 12.42 -0.54 -2.60
N ILE A 174 11.23 -1.12 -2.74
CA ILE A 174 11.04 -2.56 -2.95
C ILE A 174 11.74 -3.03 -4.22
N PHE A 175 11.56 -2.33 -5.34
CA PHE A 175 12.21 -2.70 -6.60
C PHE A 175 13.72 -2.45 -6.58
N GLN A 176 14.18 -1.40 -5.90
CA GLN A 176 15.60 -1.17 -5.70
C GLN A 176 16.26 -2.33 -4.95
N HIS A 177 15.61 -2.82 -3.90
CA HIS A 177 16.06 -3.99 -3.15
C HIS A 177 16.01 -5.27 -3.99
N ASN A 178 14.93 -5.48 -4.74
CA ASN A 178 14.77 -6.64 -5.63
C ASN A 178 15.50 -6.48 -6.98
N CYS A 179 16.44 -5.56 -7.14
CA CYS A 179 17.16 -5.36 -8.39
C CYS A 179 18.61 -5.86 -8.28
N SER A 180 19.05 -6.65 -9.26
CA SER A 180 20.44 -7.10 -9.36
C SER A 180 21.44 -5.97 -9.65
N LYS A 181 20.98 -4.87 -10.26
CA LYS A 181 21.79 -3.70 -10.64
C LYS A 181 21.08 -2.42 -10.20
N PRO A 182 21.08 -2.06 -8.90
CA PRO A 182 20.34 -0.90 -8.41
C PRO A 182 20.91 0.41 -8.95
N THR A 183 20.03 1.38 -9.22
CA THR A 183 20.38 2.71 -9.77
C THR A 183 19.97 3.82 -8.81
N LYS A 184 20.81 4.83 -8.60
CA LYS A 184 20.50 5.99 -7.74
C LYS A 184 19.70 7.10 -8.42
N GLU A 185 19.36 6.92 -9.70
CA GLU A 185 18.56 7.89 -10.47
C GLU A 185 17.17 8.10 -9.86
N PRO A 186 16.55 9.28 -10.05
CA PRO A 186 15.16 9.48 -9.65
C PRO A 186 14.21 8.55 -10.40
N LEU A 187 13.07 8.24 -9.79
CA LEU A 187 12.02 7.46 -10.43
C LEU A 187 11.53 8.13 -11.72
N SER A 188 11.74 7.41 -12.82
CA SER A 188 11.37 7.76 -14.19
C SER A 188 10.93 6.49 -14.93
N LEU A 189 10.29 6.63 -16.10
CA LEU A 189 9.95 5.47 -16.93
C LEU A 189 11.20 4.64 -17.29
N THR A 190 12.36 5.27 -17.50
CA THR A 190 13.59 4.54 -17.85
C THR A 190 14.03 3.67 -16.68
N LYS A 191 13.96 4.20 -15.45
CA LYS A 191 14.26 3.45 -14.24
C LYS A 191 13.26 2.31 -14.00
N ILE A 192 11.97 2.52 -14.31
CA ILE A 192 10.96 1.46 -14.21
C ILE A 192 11.25 0.32 -15.20
N LEU A 193 11.59 0.63 -16.46
CA LEU A 193 12.02 -0.39 -17.43
C LEU A 193 13.31 -1.09 -16.99
N HIS A 194 14.23 -0.36 -16.38
CA HIS A 194 15.45 -0.94 -15.82
C HIS A 194 15.12 -1.98 -14.74
N PHE A 195 14.23 -1.64 -13.79
CA PHE A 195 13.75 -2.60 -12.79
C PHE A 195 13.14 -3.84 -13.44
N LEU A 196 12.27 -3.67 -14.43
CA LEU A 196 11.62 -4.78 -15.13
C LEU A 196 12.62 -5.79 -15.71
N ASN A 197 13.74 -5.31 -16.25
CA ASN A 197 14.76 -6.17 -16.87
C ASN A 197 15.73 -6.82 -15.87
N HIS A 198 15.81 -6.31 -14.64
CA HIS A 198 16.84 -6.67 -13.66
C HIS A 198 16.31 -7.19 -12.33
N VAL A 199 15.02 -7.54 -12.24
CA VAL A 199 14.42 -8.13 -11.03
C VAL A 199 15.11 -9.43 -10.62
N SER A 200 15.55 -9.48 -9.36
CA SER A 200 16.05 -10.64 -8.63
C SER A 200 15.19 -10.81 -7.37
N LEU A 201 14.30 -11.82 -7.35
CA LEU A 201 13.32 -12.10 -6.28
C LEU A 201 13.97 -12.30 -4.88
N GLN A 202 14.34 -11.20 -4.20
CA GLN A 202 15.12 -11.21 -2.96
C GLN A 202 14.26 -11.20 -1.68
N LEU A 203 12.95 -10.94 -1.79
CA LEU A 203 12.04 -10.97 -0.64
C LEU A 203 11.98 -12.36 0.02
N THR A 204 11.80 -12.38 1.33
CA THR A 204 11.56 -13.59 2.11
C THR A 204 10.08 -13.98 2.05
N TYR A 205 9.81 -15.26 1.85
CA TYR A 205 8.45 -15.83 1.79
C TYR A 205 8.39 -16.96 2.82
N GLN A 206 7.49 -16.87 3.81
CA GLN A 206 7.26 -17.97 4.75
C GLN A 206 6.37 -19.06 4.14
N ASP A 207 5.48 -18.69 3.22
CA ASP A 207 4.59 -19.62 2.57
C ASP A 207 5.36 -20.45 1.52
N ARG A 208 4.98 -21.74 1.34
CA ARG A 208 5.49 -22.62 0.26
C ARG A 208 4.95 -22.19 -1.11
N GLU A 209 5.08 -20.91 -1.43
CA GLU A 209 4.58 -20.33 -2.67
C GLU A 209 5.39 -20.85 -3.86
N LYS A 210 4.65 -21.20 -4.91
CA LYS A 210 5.21 -21.58 -6.19
C LYS A 210 5.93 -20.38 -6.79
N LEU A 211 7.01 -20.61 -7.52
CA LEU A 211 7.82 -19.56 -8.15
C LEU A 211 6.99 -18.56 -8.99
N TRP A 212 5.95 -19.05 -9.68
CA TRP A 212 5.06 -18.19 -10.47
C TRP A 212 4.27 -17.20 -9.59
N GLN A 213 3.92 -17.54 -8.34
CA GLN A 213 3.17 -16.64 -7.45
C GLN A 213 4.02 -15.44 -7.01
N ARG A 214 5.34 -15.66 -6.87
CA ARG A 214 6.31 -14.60 -6.59
C ARG A 214 6.43 -13.63 -7.76
N TRP A 215 6.50 -14.15 -8.98
CA TRP A 215 6.45 -13.33 -10.19
C TRP A 215 5.12 -12.61 -10.36
N ASP A 216 4.02 -13.27 -10.03
CA ASP A 216 2.68 -12.67 -10.03
C ASP A 216 2.57 -11.50 -9.03
N GLU A 217 3.26 -11.57 -7.88
CA GLU A 217 3.39 -10.45 -6.92
C GLU A 217 4.21 -9.30 -7.50
N ILE A 218 5.42 -9.58 -8.00
CA ILE A 218 6.30 -8.57 -8.58
C ILE A 218 5.63 -7.82 -9.73
N LEU A 219 4.95 -8.53 -10.63
CA LEU A 219 4.24 -7.90 -11.75
C LEU A 219 3.06 -7.07 -11.27
N HIS A 220 2.34 -7.51 -10.24
CA HIS A 220 1.29 -6.71 -9.62
C HIS A 220 1.85 -5.41 -9.02
N GLN A 221 2.94 -5.50 -8.25
CA GLN A 221 3.63 -4.36 -7.68
C GLN A 221 4.17 -3.40 -8.76
N MET A 222 4.61 -3.93 -9.90
CA MET A 222 5.07 -3.12 -11.03
C MET A 222 3.92 -2.35 -11.67
N ASN A 223 2.76 -2.99 -11.83
CA ASN A 223 1.54 -2.33 -12.32
C ASN A 223 1.11 -1.23 -11.35
N LEU A 224 1.13 -1.48 -10.03
CA LEU A 224 0.85 -0.45 -9.03
C LEU A 224 1.86 0.70 -9.09
N LEU A 225 3.14 0.43 -9.33
CA LEU A 225 4.18 1.46 -9.45
C LEU A 225 3.90 2.37 -10.65
N LEU A 226 3.61 1.81 -11.82
CA LEU A 226 3.32 2.58 -13.03
C LEU A 226 2.01 3.38 -12.92
N LEU A 227 0.95 2.77 -12.38
CA LEU A 227 -0.30 3.47 -12.11
C LEU A 227 -0.07 4.68 -11.21
N SER A 228 0.66 4.49 -10.12
CA SER A 228 0.98 5.57 -9.18
C SER A 228 1.87 6.63 -9.82
N TYR A 229 2.85 6.20 -10.61
CA TYR A 229 3.77 7.10 -11.31
C TYR A 229 3.02 8.06 -12.22
N ARG A 230 2.13 7.51 -13.05
CA ARG A 230 1.26 8.28 -13.93
C ARG A 230 0.39 9.26 -13.16
N THR A 231 -0.26 8.81 -12.08
CA THR A 231 -1.10 9.72 -11.27
C THR A 231 -0.28 10.84 -10.62
N ILE A 232 0.96 10.57 -10.21
CA ILE A 232 1.85 11.59 -9.65
C ILE A 232 2.22 12.65 -10.67
N VAL A 233 2.59 12.23 -11.89
CA VAL A 233 2.99 13.14 -12.97
C VAL A 233 1.80 13.98 -13.40
N LEU A 234 0.65 13.36 -13.69
CA LEU A 234 -0.56 14.07 -14.13
C LEU A 234 -1.13 15.00 -13.04
N GLY A 235 -1.07 14.57 -11.78
CA GLY A 235 -1.65 15.30 -10.65
C GLY A 235 -0.72 16.33 -10.00
N HIS A 236 0.48 16.56 -10.53
CA HIS A 236 1.51 17.42 -9.91
C HIS A 236 1.78 17.06 -8.44
N LEU A 237 1.70 15.77 -8.08
CA LEU A 237 1.74 15.33 -6.67
C LEU A 237 3.13 15.49 -6.02
N ARG A 238 4.15 15.83 -6.80
CA ARG A 238 5.50 16.14 -6.28
C ARG A 238 5.60 17.55 -5.71
N ASP A 239 4.74 18.46 -6.19
CA ASP A 239 4.68 19.84 -5.74
C ASP A 239 3.83 19.95 -4.47
N SER A 240 4.10 20.97 -3.64
CA SER A 240 3.29 21.22 -2.43
C SER A 240 1.82 21.47 -2.80
N VAL A 241 0.90 21.24 -1.86
CA VAL A 241 -0.53 21.44 -2.12
C VAL A 241 -0.85 22.83 -2.67
N TYR A 242 -0.19 23.87 -2.15
CA TYR A 242 -0.36 25.25 -2.62
C TYR A 242 0.09 25.43 -4.08
N GLU A 243 1.28 24.93 -4.42
CA GLU A 243 1.78 25.02 -5.80
C GLU A 243 0.95 24.16 -6.75
N ARG A 244 0.52 22.97 -6.31
CA ARG A 244 -0.35 22.09 -7.10
C ARG A 244 -1.68 22.78 -7.42
N ILE A 245 -2.34 23.41 -6.44
CA ILE A 245 -3.58 24.18 -6.69
C ILE A 245 -3.32 25.27 -7.74
N ARG A 246 -2.20 25.99 -7.63
CA ARG A 246 -1.82 27.03 -8.59
C ARG A 246 -1.57 26.48 -10.00
N LEU A 247 -0.90 25.33 -10.13
CA LEU A 247 -0.64 24.66 -11.41
C LEU A 247 -1.93 24.18 -12.07
N ILE A 248 -2.87 23.65 -11.28
CA ILE A 248 -4.20 23.21 -11.76
C ILE A 248 -5.00 24.41 -12.27
N ILE A 249 -5.06 25.52 -11.52
CA ILE A 249 -5.75 26.75 -11.95
C ILE A 249 -5.17 27.28 -13.27
N LYS A 250 -3.85 27.15 -13.46
CA LYS A 250 -3.15 27.57 -14.68
C LYS A 250 -3.23 26.56 -15.83
N ALA A 251 -3.91 25.42 -15.66
CA ALA A 251 -3.89 24.31 -16.60
C ALA A 251 -2.47 23.93 -17.06
N ALA A 252 -1.50 23.96 -16.14
CA ALA A 252 -0.11 23.71 -16.45
C ALA A 252 0.11 22.25 -16.90
N LYS A 253 0.88 22.07 -17.97
CA LYS A 253 1.25 20.73 -18.44
C LYS A 253 2.08 19.98 -17.38
N PRO A 254 1.92 18.65 -17.27
CA PRO A 254 2.73 17.82 -16.39
C PRO A 254 4.23 18.00 -16.62
N LYS A 255 5.02 18.03 -15.53
CA LYS A 255 6.48 18.12 -15.61
C LYS A 255 7.09 16.72 -15.73
N LEU A 256 7.41 16.32 -16.95
CA LEU A 256 8.17 15.09 -17.22
C LEU A 256 9.66 15.27 -16.92
N GLN A 257 10.31 14.19 -16.50
CA GLN A 257 11.77 14.12 -16.41
C GLN A 257 12.36 13.78 -17.77
N SER A 258 13.62 14.14 -18.01
CA SER A 258 14.34 13.76 -19.25
C SER A 258 14.32 12.25 -19.50
N ASN A 259 14.39 11.46 -18.43
CA ASN A 259 14.41 10.00 -18.48
C ASN A 259 13.01 9.37 -18.65
N ASP A 260 11.96 10.19 -18.78
CA ASP A 260 10.60 9.73 -19.10
C ASP A 260 10.36 9.60 -20.61
N TYR A 261 11.14 10.28 -21.45
CA TYR A 261 11.02 10.15 -22.90
C TYR A 261 11.63 8.84 -23.37
N ILE A 262 10.78 7.87 -23.71
CA ILE A 262 11.20 6.53 -24.11
C ILE A 262 10.62 6.16 -25.46
N GLU A 263 11.45 5.57 -26.31
CA GLU A 263 10.99 5.03 -27.58
C GLU A 263 10.06 3.82 -27.39
N LYS A 264 9.00 3.76 -28.20
CA LYS A 264 8.09 2.61 -28.29
C LYS A 264 8.83 1.29 -28.54
N SER A 265 9.94 1.34 -29.29
CA SER A 265 10.82 0.22 -29.59
C SER A 265 11.42 -0.40 -28.31
N LYS A 266 11.86 0.45 -27.36
CA LYS A 266 12.49 0.06 -26.10
C LYS A 266 11.50 -0.64 -25.17
N ILE A 267 10.27 -0.13 -25.07
CA ILE A 267 9.19 -0.77 -24.31
C ILE A 267 8.86 -2.15 -24.90
N LYS A 268 8.66 -2.26 -26.22
CA LYS A 268 8.40 -3.55 -26.87
C LYS A 268 9.53 -4.56 -26.61
N ARG A 269 10.79 -4.14 -26.69
CA ARG A 269 11.95 -4.98 -26.40
C ARG A 269 11.98 -5.44 -24.94
N SER A 270 11.72 -4.56 -23.97
CA SER A 270 11.68 -4.93 -22.55
C SER A 270 10.53 -5.90 -22.24
N ILE A 271 9.33 -5.68 -22.80
CA ILE A 271 8.19 -6.59 -22.64
C ILE A 271 8.49 -7.97 -23.24
N TYR A 272 9.04 -8.01 -24.45
CA TYR A 272 9.46 -9.27 -25.05
C TYR A 272 10.54 -9.99 -24.23
N SER A 273 11.52 -9.25 -23.72
CA SER A 273 12.59 -9.78 -22.86
C SER A 273 12.04 -10.44 -21.60
N ILE A 274 11.13 -9.76 -20.88
CA ILE A 274 10.56 -10.33 -19.67
C ILE A 274 9.65 -11.52 -19.97
N GLN A 275 8.85 -11.49 -21.04
CA GLN A 275 8.05 -12.64 -21.47
C GLN A 275 8.93 -13.86 -21.77
N LYS A 276 10.01 -13.67 -22.54
CA LYS A 276 10.97 -14.74 -22.84
C LYS A 276 11.63 -15.29 -21.58
N ASN A 277 12.02 -14.40 -20.65
CA ASN A 277 12.60 -14.82 -19.38
C ASN A 277 11.61 -15.61 -18.52
N LEU A 278 10.35 -15.17 -18.45
CA LEU A 278 9.29 -15.86 -17.71
C LEU A 278 8.94 -17.22 -18.34
N CYS A 279 8.88 -17.34 -19.67
CA CYS A 279 8.74 -18.64 -20.34
C CYS A 279 9.88 -19.59 -19.99
N ARG A 280 11.12 -19.08 -19.88
CA ARG A 280 12.27 -19.92 -19.51
C ARG A 280 12.22 -20.37 -18.04
N ILE A 281 11.78 -19.48 -17.14
CA ILE A 281 11.78 -19.73 -15.69
C ILE A 281 10.58 -20.56 -15.24
N LEU A 282 9.39 -20.28 -15.80
CA LEU A 282 8.13 -20.90 -15.40
C LEU A 282 7.70 -22.07 -16.29
N GLY A 283 8.39 -22.28 -17.41
CA GLY A 283 8.06 -23.28 -18.42
C GLY A 283 7.31 -22.68 -19.63
N GLN A 284 7.05 -23.52 -20.64
CA GLN A 284 6.53 -23.07 -21.94
C GLN A 284 5.13 -22.41 -21.87
N GLN A 285 4.31 -22.75 -20.87
CA GLN A 285 3.00 -22.13 -20.67
C GLN A 285 3.03 -21.19 -19.47
N ILE A 286 2.98 -19.88 -19.74
CA ILE A 286 2.82 -18.85 -18.70
C ILE A 286 1.39 -18.93 -18.14
N PRO A 287 1.20 -18.97 -16.81
CA PRO A 287 -0.11 -18.90 -16.19
C PRO A 287 -0.92 -17.67 -16.61
N SER A 288 -2.25 -17.81 -16.79
CA SER A 288 -3.16 -16.70 -17.18
C SER A 288 -2.98 -15.43 -16.35
N PRO A 289 -2.91 -15.49 -15.00
CA PRO A 289 -2.79 -14.29 -14.17
C PRO A 289 -1.52 -13.46 -14.47
N ILE A 290 -0.43 -14.13 -14.84
CA ILE A 290 0.83 -13.48 -15.21
C ILE A 290 0.68 -12.84 -16.59
N LYS A 291 0.05 -13.53 -17.54
CA LYS A 291 -0.18 -13.01 -18.89
C LYS A 291 -1.01 -11.73 -18.86
N GLU A 292 -2.13 -11.74 -18.13
CA GLU A 292 -3.00 -10.58 -17.93
C GLU A 292 -2.24 -9.38 -17.33
N LYS A 293 -1.37 -9.63 -16.35
CA LYS A 293 -0.56 -8.57 -15.74
C LYS A 293 0.51 -8.01 -16.68
N ILE A 294 1.08 -8.82 -17.57
CA ILE A 294 2.04 -8.35 -18.59
C ILE A 294 1.31 -7.52 -19.65
N GLU A 295 0.11 -7.94 -20.06
CA GLU A 295 -0.73 -7.17 -20.99
C GLU A 295 -1.11 -5.81 -20.38
N LEU A 296 -1.55 -5.80 -19.11
CA LEU A 296 -1.80 -4.55 -18.38
C LEU A 296 -0.54 -3.70 -18.28
N LEU A 297 0.61 -4.29 -17.95
CA LEU A 297 1.89 -3.59 -17.87
C LEU A 297 2.25 -2.91 -19.19
N GLN A 298 2.04 -3.60 -20.31
CA GLN A 298 2.28 -3.08 -21.64
C GLN A 298 1.37 -1.89 -21.96
N VAL A 299 0.08 -1.99 -21.64
CA VAL A 299 -0.88 -0.88 -21.79
C VAL A 299 -0.45 0.32 -20.94
N LEU A 300 -0.11 0.09 -19.66
CA LEU A 300 0.32 1.15 -18.76
C LEU A 300 1.58 1.86 -19.25
N LEU A 301 2.58 1.12 -19.73
CA LEU A 301 3.81 1.70 -20.27
C LEU A 301 3.55 2.55 -21.52
N PHE A 302 2.70 2.09 -22.45
CA PHE A 302 2.37 2.89 -23.62
C PHE A 302 1.57 4.14 -23.25
N THR A 303 0.56 4.02 -22.39
CA THR A 303 -0.22 5.20 -21.96
C THR A 303 0.59 6.21 -21.15
N ALA A 304 1.69 5.78 -20.52
CA ALA A 304 2.60 6.67 -19.82
C ALA A 304 3.52 7.46 -20.77
N MET A 305 3.69 7.01 -22.02
CA MET A 305 4.39 7.79 -23.05
C MET A 305 3.57 8.96 -23.57
N ASP A 306 2.24 8.86 -23.51
CA ASP A 306 1.31 9.84 -24.09
C ASP A 306 0.99 11.01 -23.14
N ILE A 307 1.74 11.15 -22.04
CA ILE A 307 1.63 12.24 -21.05
C ILE A 307 2.39 13.48 -21.53
#